data_AF-H9EY62-F1
#
_entry.id   AF-H9EY62-F1
#
_cell.length_a   1.000
_cell.length_b   1.000
_cell.length_c   1.000
_cell.angle_alpha   90.00
_cell.angle_beta   90.00
_cell.angle_gamma   90.00
#
_symmetry.space_group_name_H-M   'P 1'
#
loop_
_entity.id
_entity.type
_entity.pdbx_description
1 polymer ?
#
loop_
_entity_poly.entity_id
_entity_poly.type
_entity_poly.pdbx_seq_one_letter_code
_entity_poly.pdbx_strand_id
1 'polypeptide(L)'
;MEPVGPCGFCPAGEAQPARYTCPRCNAPYCSLRCYRTHGTCAENFYRDQVLGELRGRSASPSRLASALRRLRQQRDTEDEPGETGLSPGPAPGGLSGLWERLAPAEK
;
A
#
# COMPACT_ATOMS: atom_id res chain seq x y z
N MET A 1 9.50 -26.91 25.65
CA MET A 1 10.63 -26.35 24.89
C MET A 1 11.56 -25.72 25.90
N GLU A 2 12.77 -26.23 26.04
CA GLU A 2 13.78 -25.59 26.89
C GLU A 2 14.22 -24.26 26.24
N PRO A 3 14.46 -23.20 27.04
CA PRO A 3 14.85 -21.90 26.50
C PRO A 3 16.24 -21.99 25.87
N VAL A 4 16.35 -21.50 24.63
CA VAL A 4 17.60 -21.59 23.83
C VAL A 4 18.71 -20.65 24.32
N GLY A 5 18.43 -19.84 25.35
CA GLY A 5 19.34 -18.84 25.93
C GLY A 5 18.59 -17.56 26.37
N PRO A 6 19.31 -16.50 26.79
CA PRO A 6 18.70 -15.21 27.09
C PRO A 6 18.29 -14.46 25.80
N CYS A 7 17.25 -13.64 25.88
CA CYS A 7 16.86 -12.76 24.80
C CYS A 7 17.86 -11.62 24.61
N GLY A 8 18.39 -11.45 23.39
CA GLY A 8 19.34 -10.38 23.05
C GLY A 8 18.71 -9.00 22.78
N PHE A 9 17.39 -8.88 22.87
CA PHE A 9 16.64 -7.68 22.49
C PHE A 9 15.78 -7.12 23.64
N CYS A 10 15.96 -7.63 24.85
CA CYS A 10 15.39 -7.01 26.05
C CYS A 10 16.14 -5.71 26.38
N PRO A 11 15.52 -4.77 27.10
CA PRO A 11 16.23 -3.69 27.76
C PRO A 11 17.33 -4.22 28.69
N ALA A 12 18.37 -3.41 28.91
CA ALA A 12 19.44 -3.74 29.83
C ALA A 12 18.87 -3.99 31.24
N GLY A 13 19.26 -5.10 31.87
CA GLY A 13 18.77 -5.51 33.19
C GLY A 13 17.43 -6.27 33.20
N GLU A 14 16.75 -6.40 32.06
CA GLU A 14 15.44 -7.06 31.94
C GLU A 14 15.49 -8.31 31.04
N ALA A 15 16.66 -8.93 30.89
CA ALA A 15 16.84 -10.09 30.04
C ALA A 15 15.91 -11.24 30.47
N GLN A 16 15.04 -11.65 29.56
CA GLN A 16 14.12 -12.77 29.75
C GLN A 16 14.64 -14.02 29.02
N PRO A 17 14.29 -15.23 29.47
CA PRO A 17 14.59 -16.45 28.73
C PRO A 17 13.91 -16.39 27.36
N ALA A 18 14.67 -16.71 26.31
CA ALA A 18 14.14 -16.76 24.97
C ALA A 18 13.19 -17.93 24.80
N ARG A 19 12.06 -17.65 24.15
CA ARG A 19 11.00 -18.62 23.84
C ARG A 19 10.99 -18.99 22.36
N TYR A 20 11.62 -18.15 21.54
CA TYR A 20 11.61 -18.24 20.09
C TYR A 20 12.98 -17.91 19.52
N THR A 21 13.20 -18.34 18.28
CA THR A 21 14.44 -18.14 17.54
C THR A 21 14.13 -17.58 16.17
N CYS A 22 14.86 -16.55 15.73
CA CYS A 22 14.64 -15.99 14.40
C CYS A 22 15.12 -16.99 13.33
N PRO A 23 14.27 -17.38 12.35
CA PRO A 23 14.65 -18.40 11.36
C PRO A 23 15.69 -17.91 10.34
N ARG A 24 15.94 -16.60 10.27
CA ARG A 24 16.90 -16.00 9.33
C ARG A 24 18.32 -15.93 9.88
N CYS A 25 18.46 -15.57 11.15
CA CYS A 25 19.76 -15.31 11.78
C CYS A 25 20.01 -16.14 13.05
N ASN A 26 19.06 -16.99 13.44
CA ASN A 26 19.09 -17.83 14.63
C ASN A 26 19.21 -17.07 15.97
N ALA A 27 18.97 -15.76 15.99
CA ALA A 27 19.04 -14.99 17.22
C ALA A 27 17.83 -15.25 18.14
N PRO A 28 18.05 -15.47 19.45
CA PRO A 28 17.02 -15.81 20.42
C PRO A 28 16.22 -14.59 20.91
N TYR A 29 14.89 -14.72 21.01
CA TYR A 29 14.00 -13.67 21.51
C TYR A 29 12.85 -14.19 22.40
N CYS A 30 12.37 -13.33 23.32
CA CYS A 30 11.38 -13.73 24.33
C CYS A 30 9.92 -13.45 23.94
N SER A 31 9.68 -12.46 23.08
CA SER A 31 8.33 -11.96 22.77
C SER A 31 8.27 -11.24 21.42
N LEU A 32 7.05 -10.98 20.94
CA LEU A 32 6.83 -10.18 19.74
C LEU A 32 7.41 -8.76 19.84
N ARG A 33 7.42 -8.16 21.03
CA ARG A 33 8.04 -6.84 21.25
C ARG A 33 9.53 -6.89 20.90
N CYS A 34 10.25 -7.89 21.43
CA CYS A 34 11.67 -8.10 21.14
C CYS A 34 11.93 -8.50 19.68
N TYR A 35 10.99 -9.19 19.04
CA TYR A 35 11.08 -9.45 17.60
C TYR A 35 10.95 -8.15 16.79
N ARG A 36 10.04 -7.24 17.13
CA ARG A 36 9.88 -5.96 16.43
C ARG A 36 11.11 -5.06 16.49
N THR A 37 11.88 -5.15 17.57
CA THR A 37 13.14 -4.40 17.74
C THR A 37 14.37 -5.15 17.18
N HIS A 38 14.18 -6.31 16.55
CA HIS A 38 15.24 -7.16 15.96
C HIS A 38 15.82 -6.59 14.65
N GLY A 39 15.61 -5.30 14.35
CA GLY A 39 16.16 -4.64 13.16
C GLY A 39 15.80 -5.33 11.84
N THR A 40 16.80 -5.53 10.99
CA THR A 40 16.66 -5.94 9.58
C THR A 40 15.83 -7.22 9.39
N CYS A 41 15.97 -8.22 10.25
CA CYS A 41 15.21 -9.47 10.08
C CYS A 41 13.69 -9.26 10.21
N ALA A 42 13.28 -8.39 11.13
CA ALA A 42 11.88 -8.02 11.32
C ALA A 42 11.39 -7.11 10.19
N GLU A 43 12.20 -6.12 9.79
CA GLU A 43 11.88 -5.23 8.68
C GLU A 43 11.64 -5.99 7.37
N ASN A 44 12.57 -6.88 7.01
CA ASN A 44 12.42 -7.70 5.81
C ASN A 44 11.19 -8.61 5.90
N PHE A 45 10.87 -9.17 7.07
CA PHE A 45 9.67 -10.01 7.23
C PHE A 45 8.39 -9.20 6.98
N TYR A 46 8.26 -8.01 7.56
CA TYR A 46 7.10 -7.16 7.35
C TYR A 46 7.01 -6.67 5.89
N ARG A 47 8.14 -6.31 5.29
CA ARG A 47 8.20 -5.94 3.87
C ARG A 47 7.74 -7.09 2.98
N ASP A 48 8.22 -8.30 3.22
CA ASP A 48 7.85 -9.49 2.45
C ASP A 48 6.36 -9.81 2.61
N GLN A 49 5.80 -9.63 3.80
CA GLN A 49 4.37 -9.79 4.06
C GLN A 49 3.54 -8.80 3.23
N VAL A 50 3.87 -7.51 3.28
CA VAL A 50 3.15 -6.46 2.52
C VAL A 50 3.28 -6.68 1.01
N LEU A 51 4.51 -6.92 0.52
CA LEU A 51 4.73 -7.20 -0.90
C LEU A 51 4.10 -8.51 -1.35
N GLY A 52 3.96 -9.48 -0.46
CA GLY A 52 3.23 -10.73 -0.68
C GLY A 52 1.74 -10.48 -0.90
N GLU A 53 1.11 -9.69 -0.03
CA GLU A 53 -0.31 -9.32 -0.18
C GLU A 53 -0.60 -8.49 -1.44
N LEU A 54 0.35 -7.65 -1.86
CA LEU A 54 0.22 -6.86 -3.10
C LEU A 54 0.43 -7.70 -4.36
N ARG A 55 1.27 -8.75 -4.30
CA ARG A 55 1.52 -9.69 -5.39
C ARG A 55 0.28 -10.55 -5.63
N GLY A 56 -0.61 -10.06 -6.49
CA GLY A 56 -1.88 -10.72 -6.84
C GLY A 56 -3.05 -9.75 -6.93
N ARG A 57 -2.89 -8.52 -6.40
CA ARG A 57 -3.88 -7.43 -6.52
C ARG A 57 -3.77 -6.63 -7.80
N SER A 58 -2.75 -6.88 -8.65
CA SER A 58 -2.65 -6.24 -9.97
C SER A 58 -3.61 -6.91 -10.95
N ALA A 59 -4.53 -6.15 -11.54
CA ALA A 59 -5.28 -6.62 -12.70
C ALA A 59 -4.32 -6.88 -13.87
N SER A 60 -4.53 -7.94 -14.64
CA SER A 60 -3.77 -8.14 -15.87
C SER A 60 -3.95 -6.93 -16.81
N PRO A 61 -2.96 -6.59 -17.65
CA PRO A 61 -3.09 -5.50 -18.61
C PRO A 61 -4.37 -5.61 -19.47
N SER A 62 -4.77 -6.84 -19.81
CA SER A 62 -6.01 -7.14 -20.53
C SER A 62 -7.29 -6.84 -19.72
N ARG A 63 -7.33 -7.15 -18.41
CA ARG A 63 -8.46 -6.82 -17.54
C ARG A 63 -8.59 -5.30 -17.36
N LEU A 64 -7.46 -4.61 -17.16
CA LEU A 64 -7.43 -3.15 -17.06
C LEU A 64 -7.92 -2.50 -18.36
N ALA A 65 -7.38 -2.91 -19.51
CA ALA A 65 -7.80 -2.39 -20.81
C ALA A 65 -9.30 -2.62 -21.06
N SER A 66 -9.83 -3.78 -20.68
CA SER A 66 -11.26 -4.08 -20.81
C SER A 66 -12.13 -3.21 -19.90
N ALA A 67 -11.70 -2.95 -18.67
CA ALA A 67 -12.39 -2.05 -17.75
C ALA A 67 -12.40 -0.60 -18.27
N LEU A 68 -11.25 -0.11 -18.76
CA LEU A 68 -11.15 1.23 -19.36
C LEU A 68 -12.03 1.38 -20.61
N ARG A 69 -12.10 0.36 -21.48
CA ARG A 69 -13.01 0.38 -22.64
C ARG A 69 -14.48 0.49 -22.23
N ARG A 70 -14.92 -0.27 -21.20
CA ARG A 70 -16.30 -0.19 -20.70
C ARG A 70 -16.64 1.20 -20.16
N LEU A 71 -15.73 1.82 -19.40
CA LEU A 71 -15.93 3.18 -18.88
C LEU A 71 -16.05 4.23 -19.99
N ARG A 72 -15.31 4.08 -21.09
CA ARG A 72 -15.43 4.98 -22.26
C ARG A 72 -16.79 4.80 -22.94
N GLN A 73 -17.19 3.56 -23.21
CA GLN A 73 -18.48 3.24 -23.83
C GLN A 73 -19.67 3.77 -23.02
N GLN A 74 -19.61 3.69 -21.68
CA GLN A 74 -20.63 4.26 -20.81
C GLN A 74 -20.75 5.77 -21.00
N ARG A 75 -19.63 6.49 -21.00
CA ARG A 75 -19.62 7.94 -21.25
C ARG A 75 -20.16 8.30 -22.64
N ASP A 76 -19.81 7.52 -23.66
CA ASP A 76 -20.26 7.77 -25.03
C ASP A 76 -21.76 7.48 -25.20
N THR A 77 -22.34 6.54 -24.43
CA THR A 77 -23.79 6.25 -24.43
C THR A 77 -24.59 7.27 -23.61
N GLU A 78 -23.98 7.89 -22.60
CA GLU A 78 -24.61 8.97 -21.83
C GLU A 78 -24.65 10.31 -22.59
N ASP A 79 -23.87 10.45 -23.68
CA ASP A 79 -23.80 11.66 -24.52
C ASP A 79 -24.77 11.62 -25.72
N GLU A 80 -25.51 10.53 -25.95
CA GLU A 80 -26.60 10.49 -26.95
C GLU A 80 -27.77 11.36 -26.45
N PRO A 81 -27.99 12.56 -27.02
CA PRO A 81 -29.07 13.42 -26.60
C PRO A 81 -30.35 12.90 -27.23
N GLY A 82 -31.19 12.24 -26.43
CA GLY A 82 -32.61 12.16 -26.75
C GLY A 82 -33.11 13.58 -27.04
N GLU A 83 -33.70 13.77 -28.22
CA GLU A 83 -34.31 15.03 -28.65
C GLU A 83 -35.14 15.66 -27.53
N THR A 84 -34.55 16.61 -26.82
CA THR A 84 -35.27 17.56 -25.99
C THR A 84 -34.65 18.91 -26.29
N GLY A 85 -35.26 19.58 -27.28
CA GLY A 85 -34.86 20.91 -27.68
C GLY A 85 -34.99 21.88 -26.52
N LEU A 86 -33.87 22.25 -25.90
CA LEU A 86 -33.74 23.40 -25.01
C LEU A 86 -32.38 24.07 -25.24
N SER A 87 -32.44 25.39 -25.43
CA SER A 87 -31.38 26.29 -25.94
C SER A 87 -30.08 26.29 -25.10
N PRO A 88 -28.89 26.57 -25.69
CA PRO A 88 -27.63 26.61 -24.93
C PRO A 88 -27.57 27.85 -24.02
N GLY A 89 -27.52 27.63 -22.70
CA GLY A 89 -27.09 28.64 -21.73
C GLY A 89 -25.54 28.71 -21.62
N PRO A 90 -24.97 29.84 -21.14
CA PRO A 90 -23.52 30.04 -21.14
C PRO A 90 -22.82 29.10 -20.14
N ALA A 91 -21.72 28.47 -20.60
CA ALA A 91 -20.92 27.55 -19.82
C ALA A 91 -20.25 28.24 -18.60
N PRO A 92 -20.28 27.64 -17.39
CA PRO A 92 -19.46 28.12 -16.28
C PRO A 92 -17.99 27.79 -16.57
N GLY A 93 -17.17 28.84 -16.65
CA GLY A 93 -15.78 28.76 -17.03
C GLY A 93 -14.89 27.98 -16.04
N GLY A 94 -14.00 27.16 -16.61
CA GLY A 94 -12.56 27.24 -16.36
C GLY A 94 -12.03 26.67 -15.04
N LEU A 95 -11.95 25.35 -14.92
CA LEU A 95 -11.08 24.68 -13.94
C LEU A 95 -9.69 24.33 -14.51
N SER A 96 -9.31 24.89 -15.66
CA SER A 96 -8.08 24.55 -16.39
C SER A 96 -6.78 25.04 -15.73
N GLY A 97 -6.84 25.85 -14.68
CA GLY A 97 -5.65 26.41 -14.00
C GLY A 97 -5.37 25.88 -12.59
N LEU A 98 -6.11 24.89 -12.10
CA LEU A 98 -5.96 24.43 -10.72
C LEU A 98 -4.68 23.60 -10.50
N TRP A 99 -4.21 22.89 -11.54
CA TRP A 99 -3.05 22.01 -11.48
C TRP A 99 -1.73 22.80 -11.43
N GLU A 100 -1.65 23.95 -12.12
CA GLU A 100 -0.47 24.84 -12.11
C GLU A 100 -0.16 25.41 -10.71
N ARG A 101 -1.21 25.58 -9.88
CA ARG A 101 -1.10 26.15 -8.53
C ARG A 101 -0.66 25.15 -7.47
N LEU A 102 -0.64 23.86 -7.79
CA LEU A 102 -0.39 22.77 -6.84
C LEU A 102 0.98 22.10 -7.01
N ALA A 103 1.80 22.53 -7.98
CA ALA A 103 3.16 22.05 -8.11
C ALA A 103 4.03 22.65 -6.97
N PRO A 104 4.71 21.83 -6.16
CA PRO A 104 5.56 22.33 -5.08
C PRO A 104 6.81 23.01 -5.67
N ALA A 105 7.19 24.16 -5.11
CA ALA A 105 8.46 24.80 -5.44
C ALA A 105 9.61 23.95 -4.91
N GLU A 106 10.42 23.40 -5.83
CA GLU A 106 11.71 22.81 -5.51
C GLU A 106 12.61 23.87 -4.86
N LYS A 107 13.25 23.53 -3.76
CA LYS A 107 14.24 24.36 -3.07
C LYS A 107 15.43 23.50 -2.68
#